data_AF-A0A0D6JSS3-F1
#
_entry.id   AF-A0A0D6JSS3-F1
#
_cell.length_a   1.000
_cell.length_b   1.000
_cell.length_c   1.000
_cell.angle_alpha   90.00
_cell.angle_beta   90.00
_cell.angle_gamma   90.00
#
_symmetry.space_group_name_H-M   'P 1'
#
loop_
_entity.id
_entity.type
_entity.pdbx_description
1 polymer ?
#
loop_
_entity_poly.entity_id
_entity_poly.type
_entity_poly.pdbx_seq_one_letter_code
_entity_poly.pdbx_strand_id
1 'polypeptide(L)' 'MPAGGLVFLLFVLLSIGAAVALYAAIRDETRDPPTMSRDEAERRARDEGMRYNEARGRETDRADDRDW' A
#
# COMPACT_ATOMS: atom_id res chain seq x y z
N MET A 1 39.45 -1.71 -30.83
CA MET A 1 39.92 -1.90 -29.44
C MET A 1 39.05 -2.95 -28.75
N PRO A 2 39.55 -4.19 -28.53
CA PRO A 2 38.77 -5.29 -27.96
C PRO A 2 38.17 -4.98 -26.57
N ALA A 3 38.83 -4.10 -25.80
CA ALA A 3 38.35 -3.63 -24.51
C ALA A 3 37.01 -2.87 -24.59
N GLY A 4 36.78 -2.09 -25.66
CA GLY A 4 35.53 -1.33 -25.81
C GLY A 4 34.31 -2.22 -26.01
N GLY A 5 34.46 -3.32 -26.76
CA GLY A 5 33.40 -4.31 -26.95
C GLY A 5 33.06 -5.07 -25.67
N LEU A 6 34.09 -5.42 -24.87
CA LEU A 6 33.89 -6.08 -23.58
C LEU A 6 33.14 -5.19 -22.59
N VAL A 7 33.52 -3.91 -22.47
CA VAL A 7 32.84 -2.95 -21.59
C VAL A 7 31.40 -2.76 -22.02
N PHE A 8 31.13 -2.64 -23.32
CA PHE A 8 29.76 -2.52 -23.83
C PHE A 8 28.92 -3.76 -23.52
N LEU A 9 29.47 -4.97 -23.72
CA LEU A 9 28.77 -6.21 -23.39
C LEU A 9 28.43 -6.30 -21.90
N LEU A 10 29.38 -5.98 -21.03
CA LEU A 10 29.17 -5.94 -19.57
C LEU A 10 28.10 -4.93 -19.19
N PHE A 11 28.11 -3.75 -19.82
CA PHE A 11 27.10 -2.72 -19.60
C PHE A 11 25.69 -3.20 -19.99
N VAL A 12 25.55 -3.85 -21.15
CA VAL A 12 24.27 -4.39 -21.61
C VAL A 12 23.79 -5.50 -20.67
N LEU A 13 24.66 -6.43 -20.29
CA LEU A 13 24.32 -7.50 -19.35
C LEU A 13 23.91 -6.95 -17.98
N LEU A 14 24.62 -5.95 -17.47
CA LEU A 14 24.28 -5.29 -16.21
C LEU A 14 22.93 -4.56 -16.30
N SER A 15 22.67 -3.87 -17.41
CA SER A 15 21.42 -3.12 -17.60
C SER A 15 20.21 -4.05 -17.65
N ILE A 16 20.30 -5.13 -18.43
CA ILE A 16 19.23 -6.15 -18.51
C ILE A 16 19.10 -6.89 -17.18
N GLY A 17 20.22 -7.31 -16.59
CA GLY A 17 20.25 -8.01 -15.31
C GLY A 17 19.64 -7.19 -14.18
N ALA A 18 19.94 -5.90 -14.11
CA ALA A 18 19.36 -4.99 -13.12
C ALA A 18 17.84 -4.87 -13.28
N ALA A 19 17.34 -4.75 -14.52
CA ALA A 19 15.90 -4.68 -14.78
C ALA A 19 15.18 -5.99 -14.37
N VAL A 20 15.76 -7.14 -14.70
CA VAL A 20 15.21 -8.46 -14.32
C VAL A 20 15.24 -8.66 -12.79
N ALA A 21 16.34 -8.29 -12.14
CA ALA A 21 16.47 -8.38 -10.68
C ALA A 21 15.45 -7.48 -9.97
N LEU A 22 15.26 -6.25 -10.45
CA LEU A 22 14.26 -5.33 -9.90
C LEU A 22 12.84 -5.89 -10.07
N TYR A 23 12.52 -6.43 -11.25
CA TYR A 23 11.22 -7.07 -11.48
C TYR A 23 11.00 -8.26 -10.54
N ALA A 24 12.01 -9.12 -10.37
CA ALA A 24 11.92 -10.27 -9.49
C ALA A 24 11.70 -9.86 -8.02
N ALA A 25 12.41 -8.82 -7.56
CA ALA A 25 12.24 -8.28 -6.21
C ALA A 25 10.82 -7.73 -5.98
N ILE A 26 10.30 -6.95 -6.93
CA ILE A 26 8.91 -6.44 -6.85
C ILE A 26 7.93 -7.61 -6.86
N ARG A 27 8.14 -8.60 -7.71
CA ARG A 27 7.25 -9.75 -7.82
C ARG A 27 7.24 -10.59 -6.55
N ASP A 28 8.37 -10.77 -5.88
CA ASP A 28 8.47 -11.51 -4.62
C ASP A 28 7.71 -10.79 -3.50
N GLU A 29 7.93 -9.48 -3.36
CA GLU A 29 7.22 -8.63 -2.39
C GLU A 29 5.70 -8.61 -2.65
N THR A 30 5.29 -8.60 -3.92
CA THR A 30 3.87 -8.55 -4.31
C THR A 30 3.22 -9.92 -4.48
N ARG A 31 3.94 -11.01 -4.20
CA ARG A 31 3.43 -12.37 -4.42
C ARG A 31 2.32 -12.75 -3.44
N ASP A 32 2.39 -12.24 -2.22
CA ASP A 32 1.47 -12.59 -1.15
C ASP A 32 0.90 -11.30 -0.53
N PRO A 33 0.10 -10.53 -1.29
CA PRO A 33 -0.52 -9.35 -0.73
C PRO A 33 -1.45 -9.79 0.40
N PRO A 34 -1.49 -9.07 1.54
CA PRO A 34 -2.47 -9.35 2.57
C PRO A 34 -3.88 -9.19 1.97
N THR A 35 -4.55 -10.31 1.70
CA THR A 35 -5.90 -10.32 1.14
C THR A 35 -6.88 -10.15 2.28
N MET A 36 -7.41 -8.94 2.45
CA MET A 36 -8.53 -8.73 3.36
C MET A 36 -9.79 -9.28 2.73
N SER A 37 -10.47 -10.20 3.42
CA SER A 37 -11.75 -10.71 2.92
C SER A 37 -12.77 -9.58 2.86
N ARG A 38 -13.68 -9.62 1.89
CA ARG A 38 -14.75 -8.64 1.75
C ARG A 38 -15.56 -8.51 3.05
N ASP A 39 -15.83 -9.65 3.69
CA ASP A 39 -16.59 -9.70 4.94
C ASP A 39 -15.86 -9.03 6.10
N GLU A 40 -14.53 -9.19 6.17
CA GLU A 40 -13.69 -8.53 7.17
C GLU A 40 -13.58 -7.02 6.91
N ALA A 41 -13.53 -6.61 5.64
CA ALA A 41 -13.60 -5.21 5.25
C ALA A 41 -14.91 -4.55 5.64
N GLU A 42 -16.02 -5.22 5.40
CA GLU A 42 -17.32 -4.70 5.75
C GLU A 42 -17.53 -4.63 7.28
N ARG A 43 -17.03 -5.62 8.03
CA ARG A 43 -17.02 -5.56 9.50
C ARG A 43 -16.20 -4.39 10.03
N ARG A 44 -14.98 -4.21 9.54
CA ARG A 44 -14.09 -3.11 9.99
C ARG A 44 -14.69 -1.74 9.68
N ALA A 45 -15.26 -1.58 8.48
CA ALA A 45 -15.95 -0.35 8.08
C ALA A 45 -17.19 -0.06 8.95
N ARG A 46 -17.96 -1.08 9.33
CA ARG A 46 -19.10 -0.94 10.24
C ARG A 46 -18.65 -0.53 11.64
N ASP A 47 -17.61 -1.15 12.19
CA ASP A 47 -17.07 -0.82 13.52
C ASP A 47 -16.52 0.61 13.57
N GLU A 48 -15.77 1.03 12.54
CA GLU A 48 -15.25 2.40 12.45
C GLU A 48 -16.38 3.43 12.26
N GLY A 49 -17.38 3.12 11.43
CA GLY A 49 -18.56 3.96 11.23
C GLY A 49 -19.40 4.12 12.50
N MET A 50 -19.56 3.05 13.29
CA MET A 50 -20.26 3.12 14.58
C MET A 50 -19.51 4.02 15.57
N ARG A 51 -18.19 3.88 15.70
CA ARG A 51 -17.37 4.73 16.56
C ARG A 51 -17.40 6.20 16.14
N TYR A 52 -17.37 6.48 14.85
CA TYR A 52 -17.46 7.84 14.33
C TYR A 52 -18.81 8.49 14.65
N ASN A 53 -19.90 7.75 14.44
CA ASN A 53 -21.25 8.24 14.75
C ASN A 53 -21.44 8.45 16.26
N GLU A 54 -20.87 7.59 17.11
CA GLU A 54 -20.95 7.73 18.56
C GLU A 54 -20.14 8.94 19.08
N ALA A 55 -18.98 9.21 18.48
CA ALA A 55 -18.19 10.41 18.77
C ALA A 55 -18.92 11.69 18.35
N ARG A 56 -19.52 11.69 17.15
CA ARG A 56 -20.26 12.83 16.60
C ARG A 56 -21.57 13.09 17.36
N GLY A 57 -22.30 12.04 17.73
CA GLY A 57 -23.54 12.14 18.53
C GLY A 57 -23.33 12.84 19.87
N ARG A 58 -22.25 12.48 20.60
CA ARG A 58 -21.88 13.14 21.86
C ARG A 58 -21.41 14.59 21.70
N GLU A 59 -21.01 15.00 20.51
CA GLU A 59 -20.62 16.40 20.23
C GLU A 59 -21.86 17.25 19.96
N THR A 60 -22.84 16.72 19.23
CA THR A 60 -24.16 17.35 19.05
C THR A 60 -24.93 17.49 20.35
N ASP A 61 -24.95 16.47 21.22
CA ASP A 61 -25.64 16.55 22.52
C ASP A 61 -25.04 17.65 23.42
N ARG A 62 -23.72 17.84 23.40
CA ARG A 62 -23.05 18.92 24.17
C ARG A 62 -23.19 20.31 23.56
N ALA A 63 -23.56 20.40 22.29
CA ALA A 63 -23.83 21.67 21.64
C ALA A 63 -25.23 22.16 22.00
N ASP A 64 -26.21 21.24 22.02
CA ASP A 64 -27.61 21.52 22.37
C ASP A 64 -27.78 21.95 23.85
N ASP A 65 -26.97 21.38 24.76
CA ASP A 65 -26.97 21.75 26.19
C ASP A 65 -26.42 23.18 26.48
N ARG A 66 -25.77 23.84 25.52
CA ARG A 66 -25.15 25.17 25.70
C ARG A 66 -25.95 26.34 25.14
N ASP A 67 -27.09 26.07 24.50
CA ASP A 67 -27.94 27.08 23.84
C ASP A 67 -29.19 27.47 24.68
N TRP A 68 -29.18 27.23 26.00
CA TRP A 68 -30.20 27.70 26.98
C TRP A 68 -29.69 28.87 27.82
#